data_AF-A0A3P6WLR2-F1
#
_entry.id   AF-A0A3P6WLR2-F1
#
_cell.length_a   1.000
_cell.length_b   1.000
_cell.length_c   1.000
_cell.angle_alpha   90.00
_cell.angle_beta   90.00
_cell.angle_gamma   90.00
#
_symmetry.space_group_name_H-M   'P 1'
#
loop_
_entity.id
_entity.type
_entity.pdbx_description
1 polymer ?
#
loop_
_entity_poly.entity_id
_entity_poly.type
_entity_poly.pdbx_seq_one_letter_code
_entity_poly.pdbx_strand_id
1 'polypeptide(L)'
;MFFYYLGFTDAHTYPVWGGDRVDDFFQKVAGASYMELTDSVNSSDSDYTVEQTAIASEEALYHATLKRIRSMASKGTTTLECKTGYCSNWATEKKILRILTRIKREIPLDVSITYFAASILPKLV
;
A
#
# COMPACT_ATOMS: atom_id res chain seq x y z
N MET A 1 23.45 -18.35 23.07
CA MET A 1 22.10 -18.93 23.21
C MET A 1 21.25 -18.35 22.09
N PHE A 2 20.68 -19.19 21.21
CA PHE A 2 19.79 -18.74 20.14
C PHE A 2 18.35 -19.06 20.54
N PHE A 3 17.44 -18.09 20.33
CA PHE A 3 16.02 -18.30 20.49
C PHE A 3 15.40 -18.53 19.12
N TYR A 4 14.57 -19.56 19.01
CA TYR A 4 13.80 -19.87 17.81
C TYR A 4 12.33 -19.53 18.09
N TYR A 5 11.75 -18.71 17.23
CA TYR A 5 10.36 -18.31 17.29
C TYR A 5 9.64 -18.72 16.01
N LEU A 6 8.31 -18.76 16.08
CA LEU A 6 7.49 -18.82 14.88
C LEU A 6 7.68 -17.54 14.06
N GLY A 7 7.58 -17.66 12.74
CA GLY A 7 7.58 -16.50 11.85
C GLY A 7 6.38 -15.59 12.12
N PHE A 8 6.55 -14.29 11.89
CA PHE A 8 5.48 -13.32 12.11
C PHE A 8 4.45 -13.35 10.99
N THR A 9 3.20 -13.13 11.37
CA THR A 9 2.07 -12.95 10.45
C THR A 9 1.64 -11.49 10.47
N ASP A 10 1.79 -10.82 9.32
CA ASP A 10 1.22 -9.49 9.11
C ASP A 10 -0.17 -9.63 8.47
N ALA A 11 -1.21 -9.56 9.30
CA ALA A 11 -2.58 -9.91 8.90
C ALA A 11 -3.33 -8.79 8.17
N HIS A 12 -2.73 -7.60 8.00
CA HIS A 12 -3.44 -6.47 7.41
C HIS A 12 -2.49 -5.47 6.77
N THR A 13 -2.24 -5.59 5.47
CA THR A 13 -1.39 -4.63 4.75
C THR A 13 -2.00 -4.14 3.45
N TYR A 14 -1.59 -2.95 3.03
CA TYR A 14 -1.83 -2.39 1.70
C TYR A 14 -0.46 -2.15 1.03
N PRO A 15 0.25 -3.19 0.56
CA PRO A 15 1.67 -3.08 0.24
C PRO A 15 1.94 -2.40 -1.12
N VAL A 16 0.90 -2.32 -1.96
CA VAL A 16 0.94 -1.70 -3.29
C VAL A 16 0.37 -0.29 -3.22
N TRP A 17 1.26 0.71 -3.25
CA TRP A 17 0.91 2.12 -3.41
C TRP A 17 2.05 2.89 -4.11
N GLY A 18 1.67 3.98 -4.78
CA GLY A 18 2.57 4.98 -5.35
C GLY A 18 2.69 6.22 -4.45
N GLY A 19 3.80 6.96 -4.61
CA GLY A 19 4.10 8.15 -3.80
C GLY A 19 4.44 7.83 -2.34
N ASP A 20 4.65 8.89 -1.57
CA ASP A 20 4.77 8.85 -0.11
C ASP A 20 4.12 10.10 0.49
N ARG A 21 3.83 10.03 1.78
CA ARG A 21 3.12 11.08 2.53
C ARG A 21 4.00 11.64 3.63
N VAL A 22 5.30 11.72 3.37
CA VAL A 22 6.28 12.19 4.36
C VAL A 22 6.07 13.67 4.67
N ASP A 23 5.70 14.47 3.67
CA ASP A 23 5.40 15.88 3.86
C ASP A 23 4.15 16.08 4.74
N ASP A 24 3.08 15.33 4.48
CA ASP A 24 1.88 15.33 5.34
C ASP A 24 2.23 14.97 6.78
N PHE A 25 3.14 14.01 6.98
CA PHE A 25 3.63 13.64 8.30
C PHE A 25 4.33 14.81 8.99
N PHE A 26 5.24 15.52 8.29
CA PHE A 26 5.94 16.67 8.86
C PHE A 26 5.00 17.84 9.17
N GLN A 27 4.01 18.10 8.31
CA GLN A 27 3.01 19.14 8.56
C GLN A 27 2.14 18.80 9.77
N LYS A 28 1.72 17.54 9.93
CA LYS A 28 1.01 17.05 11.14
C LYS A 28 1.85 17.22 12.39
N VAL A 29 3.15 16.88 12.34
CA VAL A 29 4.08 17.07 13.47
C VAL A 29 4.28 18.55 13.81
N ALA A 30 4.26 19.43 12.81
CA ALA A 30 4.35 20.88 12.99
C ALA A 30 3.06 21.52 13.55
N GLY A 31 2.02 20.73 13.81
CA GLY A 31 0.77 21.19 14.41
C GLY A 31 -0.30 21.62 13.41
N ALA A 32 -0.14 21.33 12.12
CA ALA A 32 -1.21 21.55 11.15
C ALA A 32 -2.43 20.68 11.50
N SER A 33 -3.58 21.31 11.56
CA SER A 33 -4.86 20.62 11.72
C SER A 33 -5.21 19.83 10.47
N TYR A 34 -6.04 18.80 10.63
CA TYR A 34 -6.49 17.97 9.52
C TYR A 34 -7.12 18.81 8.39
N MET A 35 -7.87 19.87 8.72
CA MET A 35 -8.48 20.73 7.69
C MET A 35 -7.45 21.57 6.92
N GLU A 36 -6.39 22.05 7.58
CA GLU A 36 -5.32 22.83 6.90
C GLU A 36 -4.53 21.98 5.89
N LEU A 37 -4.43 20.67 6.16
CA LEU A 37 -3.80 19.70 5.24
C LEU A 37 -4.68 19.41 4.03
N THR A 38 -6.00 19.31 4.23
CA THR A 38 -6.95 19.08 3.13
C THR A 38 -7.20 20.31 2.27
N ASP A 39 -6.99 21.52 2.80
CA ASP A 39 -7.20 22.79 2.10
C ASP A 39 -5.98 23.24 1.27
N SER A 40 -4.76 22.85 1.68
CA SER A 40 -3.53 23.17 0.95
C SER A 40 -3.22 22.18 -0.19
N VAL A 41 -3.77 20.96 -0.11
CA VAL A 41 -3.69 19.92 -1.14
C VAL A 41 -5.10 19.36 -1.31
N ASN A 42 -5.79 19.70 -2.41
CA ASN A 42 -7.19 19.32 -2.74
C ASN A 42 -7.48 17.80 -2.75
N SER A 43 -7.34 17.10 -1.63
CA SER A 43 -7.41 15.65 -1.58
C SER A 43 -7.46 15.17 -0.13
N SER A 44 -8.45 14.35 0.22
CA SER A 44 -8.45 13.61 1.49
C SER A 44 -7.16 12.81 1.67
N ASP A 45 -6.80 12.43 2.90
CA ASP A 45 -5.62 11.61 3.22
C ASP A 45 -5.40 10.38 2.29
N SER A 46 -6.48 9.84 1.70
CA SER A 46 -6.45 8.73 0.74
C SER A 46 -6.33 9.14 -0.74
N ASP A 47 -6.77 10.33 -1.13
CA ASP A 47 -6.87 10.74 -2.54
C ASP A 47 -5.50 10.90 -3.21
N TYR A 48 -4.52 11.50 -2.52
CA TYR A 48 -3.15 11.60 -3.03
C TYR A 48 -2.58 10.22 -3.36
N THR A 49 -2.69 9.26 -2.44
CA THR A 49 -2.17 7.91 -2.65
C THR A 49 -2.89 7.21 -3.80
N VAL A 50 -4.20 7.41 -3.97
CA VAL A 50 -4.96 6.89 -5.11
C VAL A 50 -4.43 7.44 -6.42
N GLU A 51 -4.23 8.75 -6.51
CA GLU A 51 -3.74 9.41 -7.72
C GLU A 51 -2.34 8.92 -8.06
N GLN A 52 -1.42 8.93 -7.09
CA GLN A 52 -0.05 8.46 -7.28
C GLN A 52 0.00 6.98 -7.66
N THR A 53 -0.88 6.15 -7.10
CA THR A 53 -0.99 4.73 -7.46
C THR A 53 -1.56 4.54 -8.86
N ALA A 54 -2.50 5.40 -9.29
CA ALA A 54 -3.07 5.36 -10.63
C ALA A 54 -2.04 5.70 -11.70
N ILE A 55 -1.27 6.78 -11.52
CA ILE A 55 -0.28 7.26 -12.52
C ILE A 55 1.00 6.43 -12.56
N ALA A 56 1.37 5.77 -11.46
CA ALA A 56 2.57 4.94 -11.42
C ALA A 56 2.48 3.73 -12.37
N SER A 57 3.59 3.39 -13.02
CA SER A 57 3.66 2.19 -13.87
C SER A 57 3.56 0.91 -13.04
N GLU A 58 3.08 -0.17 -13.67
CA GLU A 58 2.95 -1.48 -13.02
C GLU A 58 4.30 -1.99 -12.50
N GLU A 59 5.38 -1.84 -13.28
CA GLU A 59 6.73 -2.26 -12.87
C GLU A 59 7.29 -1.40 -11.72
N ALA A 60 7.05 -0.09 -11.73
CA ALA A 60 7.48 0.78 -10.63
C ALA A 60 6.79 0.38 -9.32
N LEU A 61 5.47 0.16 -9.36
CA LEU A 61 4.70 -0.32 -8.21
C LEU A 61 5.16 -1.71 -7.77
N TYR A 62 5.42 -2.63 -8.69
CA TYR A 62 5.92 -3.96 -8.38
C TYR A 62 7.26 -3.89 -7.64
N HIS A 63 8.25 -3.14 -8.15
CA HIS A 63 9.56 -3.03 -7.51
C HIS A 63 9.49 -2.35 -6.14
N ALA A 64 8.67 -1.31 -5.99
CA ALA A 64 8.44 -0.65 -4.71
C ALA A 64 7.80 -1.61 -3.69
N THR A 65 6.79 -2.36 -4.13
CA THR A 65 6.11 -3.38 -3.30
C THR A 65 7.06 -4.49 -2.89
N LEU A 66 7.87 -5.01 -3.82
CA LEU A 66 8.86 -6.04 -3.54
C LEU A 66 9.90 -5.58 -2.51
N LYS A 67 10.36 -4.31 -2.60
CA LYS A 67 11.27 -3.72 -1.61
C LYS A 67 10.63 -3.69 -0.22
N ARG A 68 9.37 -3.30 -0.10
CA ARG A 68 8.63 -3.26 1.18
C ARG A 68 8.48 -4.66 1.77
N ILE A 69 8.07 -5.63 0.96
CA ILE A 69 7.89 -7.02 1.42
C ILE A 69 9.21 -7.66 1.83
N ARG A 70 10.31 -7.43 1.10
CA ARG A 70 11.64 -7.88 1.50
C ARG A 70 12.09 -7.27 2.85
N SER A 71 11.71 -6.01 3.10
CA SER A 71 11.96 -5.34 4.38
C SER A 71 11.12 -5.91 5.52
N MET A 72 9.91 -6.42 5.24
CA MET A 72 9.10 -7.15 6.22
C MET A 72 9.72 -8.53 6.51
N ALA A 73 10.10 -9.25 5.46
CA ALA A 73 10.75 -10.56 5.56
C ALA A 73 12.05 -10.50 6.37
N SER A 74 12.87 -9.47 6.16
CA SER A 74 14.12 -9.30 6.94
C SER A 74 13.88 -9.03 8.43
N LYS A 75 12.65 -8.67 8.82
CA LYS A 75 12.23 -8.48 10.22
C LYS A 75 11.46 -9.68 10.77
N GLY A 76 11.38 -10.80 10.03
CA GLY A 76 10.78 -12.05 10.49
C GLY A 76 9.36 -12.32 10.00
N THR A 77 8.77 -11.46 9.16
CA THR A 77 7.47 -11.76 8.54
C THR A 77 7.60 -12.92 7.56
N THR A 78 6.86 -14.00 7.81
CA THR A 78 6.77 -15.18 6.93
C THR A 78 5.44 -15.26 6.20
N THR A 79 4.40 -14.67 6.78
CA THR A 79 3.04 -14.65 6.24
C THR A 79 2.52 -13.22 6.21
N LEU A 80 1.93 -12.81 5.10
CA LEU A 80 1.33 -11.48 4.97
C LEU A 80 0.03 -11.53 4.18
N GLU A 81 -0.92 -10.72 4.64
CA GLU A 81 -2.13 -10.40 3.90
C GLU A 81 -1.95 -9.08 3.16
N CYS A 82 -2.28 -9.08 1.88
CA CYS A 82 -2.06 -7.99 0.95
C CYS A 82 -3.40 -7.55 0.34
N LYS A 83 -3.87 -6.38 0.73
CA LYS A 83 -5.10 -5.78 0.22
C LYS A 83 -4.84 -4.95 -1.04
N THR A 84 -5.85 -4.90 -1.88
CA THR A 84 -6.02 -3.83 -2.87
C THR A 84 -6.62 -2.57 -2.21
N GLY A 85 -7.14 -1.60 -2.97
CA GLY A 85 -7.93 -0.50 -2.38
C GLY A 85 -7.26 0.89 -2.32
N TYR A 86 -6.09 1.07 -2.92
CA TYR A 86 -5.62 2.40 -3.31
C TYR A 86 -6.01 2.70 -4.75
N CYS A 87 -7.32 2.65 -5.03
CA CYS A 87 -7.87 2.92 -6.34
C CYS A 87 -9.29 3.48 -6.25
N SER A 88 -9.69 4.23 -7.28
CA SER A 88 -11.06 4.66 -7.51
C SER A 88 -11.67 4.06 -8.79
N ASN A 89 -10.92 3.21 -9.50
CA ASN A 89 -11.33 2.62 -10.77
C ASN A 89 -10.79 1.20 -10.97
N TRP A 90 -11.50 0.43 -11.80
CA TRP A 90 -11.17 -0.97 -12.11
C TRP A 90 -9.79 -1.14 -12.78
N ALA A 91 -9.36 -0.20 -13.62
CA ALA A 91 -8.09 -0.34 -14.33
C ALA A 91 -6.90 -0.37 -13.34
N THR A 92 -6.93 0.51 -12.34
CA THR A 92 -5.92 0.57 -11.29
C THR A 92 -6.04 -0.63 -10.36
N GLU A 93 -7.26 -1.04 -10.02
CA GLU A 93 -7.50 -2.21 -9.17
C GLU A 93 -6.97 -3.51 -9.82
N LYS A 94 -7.23 -3.70 -11.11
CA LYS A 94 -6.71 -4.82 -11.90
C LYS A 94 -5.18 -4.80 -11.97
N LYS A 95 -4.57 -3.62 -12.07
CA LYS A 95 -3.10 -3.43 -12.03
C LYS A 95 -2.54 -3.91 -10.69
N ILE A 96 -3.15 -3.52 -9.57
CA ILE A 96 -2.75 -3.96 -8.22
C ILE A 96 -2.88 -5.49 -8.08
N LEU A 97 -4.00 -6.08 -8.51
CA LEU A 97 -4.20 -7.53 -8.46
C LEU A 97 -3.13 -8.30 -9.25
N ARG A 98 -2.72 -7.80 -10.43
CA ARG A 98 -1.65 -8.41 -11.23
C ARG A 98 -0.31 -8.37 -10.48
N ILE A 99 0.02 -7.25 -9.85
CA ILE A 99 1.24 -7.10 -9.03
C ILE A 99 1.22 -8.09 -7.86
N LEU A 100 0.14 -8.15 -7.09
CA LEU A 100 0.03 -9.06 -5.94
C LEU A 100 0.10 -10.53 -6.36
N THR A 101 -0.53 -10.89 -7.49
CA THR A 101 -0.47 -12.24 -8.06
C THR A 101 0.93 -12.59 -8.55
N ARG A 102 1.67 -11.63 -9.10
CA ARG A 102 3.09 -11.81 -9.47
C ARG A 102 3.95 -12.03 -8.23
N ILE A 103 3.81 -11.19 -7.21
CA ILE A 103 4.55 -11.30 -5.95
C ILE A 103 4.33 -12.66 -5.29
N LYS A 104 3.07 -13.09 -5.13
CA LYS A 104 2.72 -14.39 -4.55
C LYS A 104 3.40 -15.58 -5.24
N ARG A 105 3.73 -15.47 -6.53
CA ARG A 105 4.41 -16.52 -7.30
C ARG A 105 5.93 -16.47 -7.20
N GLU A 106 6.51 -15.29 -6.94
CA GLU A 106 7.95 -15.06 -7.07
C GLU A 106 8.70 -15.00 -5.73
N ILE A 107 7.99 -14.87 -4.60
CA ILE A 107 8.62 -14.77 -3.28
C ILE A 107 8.36 -16.01 -2.42
N PRO A 108 9.30 -16.40 -1.54
CA PRO A 108 9.14 -17.53 -0.64
C PRO A 108 8.39 -17.14 0.67
N LEU A 109 7.31 -16.38 0.57
CA LEU A 109 6.45 -15.99 1.70
C LEU A 109 5.01 -16.42 1.44
N ASP A 110 4.26 -16.69 2.50
CA ASP A 110 2.84 -16.98 2.39
C ASP A 110 2.04 -15.69 2.20
N VAL A 111 1.51 -15.50 1.00
CA VAL A 111 0.74 -14.30 0.64
C VAL A 111 -0.75 -14.61 0.51
N SER A 112 -1.57 -13.98 1.35
CA SER A 112 -3.02 -13.88 1.17
C SER A 112 -3.37 -12.60 0.42
N ILE A 113 -4.26 -12.67 -0.58
CA ILE A 113 -4.68 -11.50 -1.36
C ILE A 113 -6.14 -11.21 -1.03
N THR A 114 -6.43 -9.98 -0.62
CA THR A 114 -7.78 -9.51 -0.32
C THR A 114 -8.19 -8.42 -1.31
N TYR A 115 -9.30 -8.65 -2.00
CA TYR A 115 -9.92 -7.64 -2.84
C TYR A 115 -10.74 -6.66 -1.99
N PHE A 116 -10.33 -5.39 -1.97
CA PHE A 116 -10.93 -4.33 -1.16
C PHE A 116 -11.20 -3.05 -1.99
N ALA A 117 -11.88 -3.23 -3.13
CA ALA A 117 -12.20 -2.13 -4.04
C ALA A 117 -13.18 -1.09 -3.47
N ALA A 118 -13.96 -1.42 -2.43
CA ALA A 118 -14.89 -0.51 -1.77
C ALA A 118 -14.23 0.35 -0.67
N SER A 119 -12.92 0.56 -0.76
CA SER A 119 -12.10 1.35 0.17
C SER A 119 -12.31 2.85 0.02
N ILE A 120 -12.63 3.30 -1.20
CA ILE A 120 -12.66 4.71 -1.57
C ILE A 120 -13.91 4.96 -2.40
N LEU A 121 -14.66 6.00 -2.03
CA LEU A 121 -15.84 6.40 -2.79
C LEU A 121 -15.40 6.96 -4.14
N PRO A 122 -15.91 6.41 -5.26
CA PRO A 122 -15.69 7.01 -6.57
C PRO A 122 -16.21 8.45 -6.56
N LYS A 123 -15.44 9.38 -7.16
CA LYS A 123 -15.96 10.73 -7.41
C LYS A 123 -17.10 10.59 -8.41
N LEU A 124 -18.31 11.00 -8.02
CA LEU A 124 -19.44 11.11 -8.93
C LEU A 124 -19.09 12.20 -9.97
N VAL A 125 -19.20 11.86 -11.26
CA VAL A 125 -19.09 12.80 -12.38
C VAL A 125 -20.41 13.53 -12.54
#